data_AF-A0A1G0CQP1-F1
#
_entry.id   AF-A0A1G0CQP1-F1
#
_cell.length_a   1.000
_cell.length_b   1.000
_cell.length_c   1.000
_cell.angle_alpha   90.00
_cell.angle_beta   90.00
_cell.angle_gamma   90.00
#
_symmetry.space_group_name_H-M   'P 1'
#
loop_
_entity.id
_entity.type
_entity.pdbx_description
1 polymer ?
#
loop_
_entity_poly.entity_id
_entity_poly.type
_entity_poly.pdbx_seq_one_letter_code
_entity_poly.pdbx_strand_id
1 'polypeptide(L)'
;MSHMAFPPYKSKVPKAKSIKGFALKDLLKIRRSYDAYLLKQQAYEIELTATDTFNRDVHQKNLEIAKAEADWDRVHLTTLRDLQKRIDDALSSCKVGVIGGLVFDHVEYKRQRYRRSQAEGLINKAVKVENAIEEVLTKKPKFPRYPKKQWPKMPRGETNLTIGGAKIKLHFREINREELDQLISQAESRKKEDETKVVELQARLASSEKEVRKQARKFRQDLHKQLQVMAVCPYCNGVLNDGNAHLDHIYPISKGGKSTAKNLIFVCAECNQDKSNLTLRAFLLRFLKDEQAVYSHLELLKKDF
;
A
#
# COMPACT_ATOMS: atom_id res chain seq x y z
N MET A 1 -8.65 -47.39 -23.77
CA MET A 1 -7.50 -46.47 -23.87
C MET A 1 -7.77 -45.27 -22.99
N SER A 2 -7.05 -45.15 -21.87
CA SER A 2 -7.24 -44.09 -20.88
C SER A 2 -6.61 -42.79 -21.40
N HIS A 3 -7.40 -41.75 -21.63
CA HIS A 3 -6.91 -40.42 -21.93
C HIS A 3 -6.34 -39.81 -20.64
N MET A 4 -5.01 -39.83 -20.50
CA MET A 4 -4.32 -39.03 -19.50
C MET A 4 -4.45 -37.55 -19.87
N ALA A 5 -5.36 -36.85 -19.20
CA ALA A 5 -5.43 -35.39 -19.24
C ALA A 5 -4.21 -34.82 -18.51
N PHE A 6 -3.25 -34.28 -19.27
CA PHE A 6 -2.15 -33.51 -18.69
C PHE A 6 -2.73 -32.24 -18.02
N PRO A 7 -2.38 -31.95 -16.75
CA PRO A 7 -2.80 -30.72 -16.11
C PRO A 7 -2.23 -29.51 -16.88
N PRO A 8 -2.99 -28.41 -17.02
CA PRO A 8 -2.53 -27.25 -17.75
C PRO A 8 -1.24 -26.72 -17.13
N TYR A 9 -0.18 -26.65 -17.94
CA TYR A 9 1.11 -26.09 -17.55
C TYR A 9 0.92 -24.63 -17.13
N LYS A 10 0.84 -24.37 -15.82
CA LYS A 10 0.80 -23.00 -15.27
C LYS A 10 2.17 -22.38 -15.50
N SER A 11 2.34 -21.69 -16.62
CA SER A 11 3.55 -20.90 -16.87
C SER A 11 3.73 -19.91 -15.72
N LYS A 12 4.90 -19.95 -15.06
CA LYS A 12 5.22 -19.04 -13.97
C LYS A 12 5.21 -17.62 -14.54
N VAL A 13 4.45 -16.72 -13.90
CA VAL A 13 4.43 -15.30 -14.27
C VAL A 13 5.87 -14.76 -14.16
N PRO A 14 6.43 -14.19 -15.23
CA PRO A 14 7.81 -13.72 -15.23
C PRO A 14 7.98 -12.56 -14.25
N LYS A 15 9.12 -12.52 -13.54
CA LYS A 15 9.46 -11.46 -12.61
C LYS A 15 10.06 -10.26 -13.34
N ALA A 16 9.66 -9.04 -12.99
CA ALA A 16 10.28 -7.82 -13.48
C ALA A 16 11.73 -7.73 -12.96
N LYS A 17 12.71 -7.67 -13.86
CA LYS A 17 14.12 -7.43 -13.48
C LYS A 17 14.42 -5.94 -13.28
N SER A 18 13.71 -5.08 -14.01
CA SER A 18 13.83 -3.64 -13.94
C SER A 18 12.50 -3.02 -14.37
N ILE A 19 12.26 -1.80 -13.89
CA ILE A 19 11.13 -0.95 -14.30
C ILE A 19 11.55 0.10 -15.34
N LYS A 20 12.85 0.20 -15.66
CA LYS A 20 13.36 1.11 -16.68
C LYS A 20 12.77 0.76 -18.05
N GLY A 21 12.42 1.78 -18.82
CA GLY A 21 11.82 1.64 -20.15
C GLY A 21 10.32 1.35 -20.15
N PHE A 22 9.67 1.23 -18.99
CA PHE A 22 8.22 1.12 -18.95
C PHE A 22 7.55 2.44 -19.32
N ALA A 23 6.38 2.34 -19.97
CA ALA A 23 5.58 3.50 -20.34
C ALA A 23 5.06 4.24 -19.09
N LEU A 24 4.79 5.54 -19.21
CA LEU A 24 4.27 6.37 -18.11
C LEU A 24 3.06 5.74 -17.41
N LYS A 25 2.08 5.23 -18.19
CA LYS A 25 0.88 4.57 -17.64
C LYS A 25 1.20 3.36 -16.75
N ASP A 26 2.25 2.63 -17.10
CA ASP A 26 2.68 1.41 -16.42
C ASP A 26 3.49 1.77 -15.16
N LEU A 27 4.36 2.78 -15.24
CA LEU A 27 5.05 3.34 -14.07
C LEU A 27 4.07 3.88 -13.03
N LEU A 28 3.05 4.63 -13.44
CA LEU A 28 1.98 5.13 -12.55
C LEU A 28 1.15 3.99 -11.93
N LYS A 29 0.98 2.87 -12.65
CA LYS A 29 0.32 1.67 -12.12
C LYS A 29 1.18 0.97 -11.06
N ILE A 30 2.49 0.90 -11.29
CA ILE A 30 3.46 0.39 -10.32
C ILE A 30 3.45 1.26 -9.07
N ARG A 31 3.51 2.59 -9.23
CA ARG A 31 3.47 3.54 -8.11
C ARG A 31 2.26 3.36 -7.21
N ARG A 32 1.05 3.32 -7.79
CA ARG A 32 -0.18 3.07 -7.04
C ARG A 32 -0.17 1.75 -6.27
N SER A 33 0.38 0.70 -6.89
CA SER A 33 0.48 -0.62 -6.24
C SER A 33 1.48 -0.62 -5.09
N TYR A 34 2.61 0.07 -5.26
CA TYR A 34 3.65 0.24 -4.24
C TYR A 34 3.14 1.05 -3.05
N ASP A 35 2.49 2.20 -3.30
CA ASP A 35 1.93 3.04 -2.25
C ASP A 35 0.84 2.29 -1.45
N ALA A 36 -0.01 1.51 -2.14
CA ALA A 36 -0.99 0.65 -1.47
C ALA A 36 -0.34 -0.47 -0.62
N TYR A 37 0.82 -0.98 -1.02
CA TYR A 37 1.59 -1.93 -0.21
C TYR A 37 2.16 -1.26 1.04
N LEU A 38 2.73 -0.05 0.92
CA LEU A 38 3.26 0.70 2.07
C LEU A 38 2.18 0.99 3.12
N LEU A 39 0.98 1.40 2.70
CA LEU A 39 -0.15 1.63 3.61
C LEU A 39 -0.54 0.34 4.35
N LYS A 40 -0.56 -0.80 3.65
CA LYS A 40 -0.83 -2.11 4.27
C LYS A 40 0.27 -2.51 5.25
N GLN A 41 1.53 -2.22 4.93
CA GLN A 41 2.66 -2.50 5.81
C GLN A 41 2.57 -1.69 7.11
N GLN A 42 2.27 -0.39 7.00
CA GLN A 42 2.09 0.49 8.16
C GLN A 42 0.92 0.02 9.03
N ALA A 43 -0.22 -0.33 8.43
CA ALA A 43 -1.36 -0.86 9.17
C ALA A 43 -1.03 -2.18 9.89
N TYR A 44 -0.28 -3.07 9.22
CA TYR A 44 0.20 -4.32 9.80
C TYR A 44 1.12 -4.08 11.00
N GLU A 45 2.06 -3.14 10.92
CA GLU A 45 2.99 -2.81 12.01
C GLU A 45 2.23 -2.30 13.25
N ILE A 46 1.25 -1.41 13.06
CA ILE A 46 0.39 -0.91 14.15
C ILE A 46 -0.37 -2.06 14.81
N GLU A 47 -1.01 -2.92 14.02
CA GLU A 47 -1.77 -4.06 14.54
C GLU A 47 -0.87 -5.10 15.23
N LEU A 48 0.34 -5.30 14.71
CA LEU A 48 1.35 -6.20 15.27
C LEU A 48 1.75 -5.75 16.67
N THR A 49 2.09 -4.47 16.83
CA THR A 49 2.46 -3.88 18.13
C THR A 49 1.31 -3.96 19.13
N ALA A 50 0.08 -3.65 18.70
CA ALA A 50 -1.09 -3.76 19.56
C ALA A 50 -1.34 -5.21 20.01
N THR A 51 -1.18 -6.17 19.09
CA THR A 51 -1.37 -7.59 19.37
C THR A 51 -0.29 -8.16 20.28
N ASP A 52 0.97 -7.77 20.08
CA ASP A 52 2.08 -8.14 20.98
C ASP A 52 1.84 -7.64 22.40
N THR A 53 1.49 -6.36 22.54
CA THR A 53 1.21 -5.74 23.84
C THR A 53 0.09 -6.48 24.58
N PHE A 54 -1.02 -6.75 23.89
CA PHE A 54 -2.15 -7.50 24.45
C PHE A 54 -1.75 -8.92 24.86
N ASN A 55 -1.02 -9.63 23.99
CA ASN A 55 -0.60 -11.01 24.26
C ASN A 55 0.40 -11.12 25.41
N ARG A 56 1.23 -10.10 25.63
CA ARG A 56 2.13 -9.99 26.78
C ARG A 56 1.37 -9.77 28.08
N ASP A 57 0.39 -8.87 28.11
CA ASP A 57 -0.47 -8.66 29.29
C ASP A 57 -1.26 -9.93 29.65
N VAL A 58 -1.88 -10.57 28.66
CA VAL A 58 -2.56 -11.86 28.83
C VAL A 58 -1.60 -12.93 29.36
N HIS A 59 -0.36 -12.98 28.86
CA HIS A 59 0.63 -13.91 29.35
C HIS A 59 0.96 -13.68 30.82
N GLN A 60 1.18 -12.42 31.22
CA GLN A 60 1.49 -12.05 32.60
C GLN A 60 0.34 -12.41 33.55
N LYS A 61 -0.91 -12.06 33.20
CA LYS A 61 -2.10 -12.45 33.97
C LYS A 61 -2.22 -13.96 34.13
N ASN A 62 -1.99 -14.71 33.04
CA ASN A 62 -2.00 -16.17 33.11
C ASN A 62 -0.87 -16.73 33.99
N LEU A 63 0.31 -16.09 34.02
CA LEU A 63 1.39 -16.48 34.92
C LEU A 63 1.00 -16.26 36.39
N GLU A 64 0.38 -15.13 36.71
CA GLU A 64 -0.11 -14.83 38.06
C GLU A 64 -1.19 -15.82 38.51
N ILE A 65 -2.12 -16.16 37.62
CA ILE A 65 -3.14 -17.17 37.89
C ILE A 65 -2.53 -18.56 38.10
N ALA A 66 -1.51 -18.92 37.30
CA ALA A 66 -0.78 -20.18 37.50
C ALA A 66 -0.09 -20.23 38.86
N LYS A 67 0.52 -19.12 39.28
CA LYS A 67 1.18 -19.00 40.58
C LYS A 67 0.16 -19.13 41.71
N ALA A 68 -0.96 -18.40 41.64
CA ALA A 68 -2.03 -18.49 42.63
C ALA A 68 -2.61 -19.90 42.72
N GLU A 69 -2.78 -20.59 41.60
CA GLU A 69 -3.21 -21.99 41.56
C GLU A 69 -2.20 -22.92 42.24
N ALA A 70 -0.91 -22.77 41.92
CA ALA A 70 0.15 -23.57 42.52
C ALA A 70 0.31 -23.29 44.03
N ASP A 71 0.16 -22.03 44.44
CA ASP A 71 0.19 -21.63 45.85
C ASP A 71 -1.00 -22.24 46.62
N TRP A 72 -2.20 -22.23 46.03
CA TRP A 72 -3.37 -22.85 46.64
C TRP A 72 -3.18 -24.36 46.79
N ASP A 73 -2.72 -25.05 45.74
CA ASP A 73 -2.39 -26.47 45.77
C ASP A 73 -1.32 -26.76 46.83
N ARG A 74 -0.32 -25.89 46.97
CA ARG A 74 0.74 -26.04 47.97
C ARG A 74 0.18 -26.00 49.39
N VAL A 75 -0.68 -25.02 49.69
CA VAL A 75 -1.23 -24.82 51.03
C VAL A 75 -2.21 -25.93 51.41
N HIS A 76 -3.05 -26.39 50.48
CA HIS A 76 -4.19 -27.24 50.81
C HIS A 76 -4.00 -28.72 50.45
N LEU A 77 -3.13 -29.04 49.49
CA LEU A 77 -2.99 -30.40 48.95
C LEU A 77 -1.61 -31.00 49.15
N THR A 78 -0.52 -30.23 49.28
CA THR A 78 0.83 -30.81 49.35
C THR A 78 0.99 -31.81 50.48
N THR A 79 0.60 -31.47 51.71
CA THR A 79 0.75 -32.39 52.85
C THR A 79 -0.07 -33.67 52.68
N LEU A 80 -1.30 -33.57 52.15
CA LEU A 80 -2.16 -34.72 51.89
C LEU A 80 -1.60 -35.59 50.76
N ARG A 81 -1.10 -34.98 49.68
CA ARG A 81 -0.45 -35.68 48.56
C ARG A 81 0.84 -36.36 48.99
N ASP A 82 1.64 -35.72 49.84
CA ASP A 82 2.87 -36.30 50.39
C ASP A 82 2.56 -37.48 51.32
N LEU A 83 1.52 -37.36 52.15
CA LEU A 83 1.06 -38.47 52.99
C LEU A 83 0.54 -39.63 52.14
N GLN A 84 -0.29 -39.34 51.13
CA GLN A 84 -0.79 -40.33 50.18
C GLN A 84 0.38 -41.07 49.51
N LYS A 85 1.39 -40.32 49.04
CA LYS A 85 2.59 -40.89 48.43
C LYS A 85 3.34 -41.82 49.39
N ARG A 86 3.55 -41.42 50.65
CA ARG A 86 4.20 -42.28 51.65
C ARG A 86 3.41 -43.57 51.90
N ILE A 87 2.09 -43.49 51.93
CA ILE A 87 1.21 -44.66 52.06
C ILE A 87 1.33 -45.55 50.83
N ASP A 88 1.32 -44.98 49.63
CA ASP A 88 1.46 -45.72 48.36
C ASP A 88 2.84 -46.40 48.25
N ASP A 89 3.92 -45.73 48.69
CA ASP A 89 5.28 -46.28 48.76
C ASP A 89 5.33 -47.47 49.74
N ALA A 90 4.70 -47.32 50.92
CA ALA A 90 4.60 -48.41 51.90
C ALA A 90 3.77 -49.59 51.37
N LEU A 91 2.64 -49.33 50.71
CA LEU A 91 1.80 -50.36 50.07
C LEU A 91 2.56 -51.12 48.98
N SER A 92 3.41 -50.44 48.22
CA SER A 92 4.21 -51.07 47.16
C SER A 92 5.13 -52.18 47.70
N SER A 93 5.63 -52.04 48.93
CA SER A 93 6.42 -53.09 49.60
C SER A 93 5.62 -54.33 50.03
N CYS A 94 4.29 -54.21 50.11
CA CYS A 94 3.37 -55.27 50.52
C CYS A 94 2.71 -55.99 49.33
N LYS A 95 3.09 -55.62 48.10
CA LYS A 95 2.47 -56.10 46.86
C LYS A 95 2.78 -57.58 46.63
N VAL A 96 1.76 -58.34 46.22
CA VAL A 96 1.92 -59.77 45.87
C VAL A 96 1.65 -60.01 44.39
N GLY A 97 2.49 -60.84 43.77
CA GLY A 97 2.30 -61.28 42.39
C GLY A 97 1.15 -62.29 42.25
N VAL A 98 0.84 -62.67 41.01
CA VAL A 98 -0.27 -63.58 40.67
C VAL A 98 -0.20 -64.91 41.43
N ILE A 99 1.00 -65.50 41.54
CA ILE A 99 1.24 -66.76 42.26
C ILE A 99 1.16 -66.56 43.78
N GLY A 100 1.67 -65.45 44.31
CA GLY A 100 1.60 -65.14 45.75
C GLY A 100 0.16 -64.89 46.26
N GLY A 101 -0.73 -64.39 45.40
CA GLY A 101 -2.16 -64.20 45.74
C GLY A 101 -2.97 -65.49 45.80
N LEU A 102 -2.45 -66.63 45.30
CA LEU A 102 -3.07 -67.95 45.47
C LEU A 102 -2.67 -68.62 46.80
N VAL A 103 -1.57 -68.17 47.41
CA VAL A 103 -0.94 -68.80 48.59
C VAL A 103 -1.13 -67.98 49.87
N PHE A 104 -1.22 -66.66 49.76
CA PHE A 104 -1.38 -65.77 50.91
C PHE A 104 -2.73 -65.06 50.89
N ASP A 105 -3.31 -64.84 52.08
CA ASP A 105 -4.47 -63.98 52.25
C ASP A 105 -4.15 -62.55 51.78
N HIS A 106 -4.99 -62.04 50.88
CA HIS A 106 -4.75 -60.81 50.16
C HIS A 106 -5.98 -59.90 50.13
N VAL A 107 -5.71 -58.63 49.86
CA VAL A 107 -6.70 -57.58 49.65
C VAL A 107 -6.38 -56.86 48.35
N GLU A 108 -7.42 -56.47 47.62
CA GLU A 108 -7.28 -55.75 46.36
C GLU A 108 -7.54 -54.25 46.55
N TYR A 109 -6.66 -53.42 45.99
CA TYR A 109 -6.79 -51.96 46.00
C TYR A 109 -6.18 -51.39 44.71
N LYS A 110 -6.86 -50.45 44.06
CA LYS A 110 -6.45 -49.86 42.76
C LYS A 110 -6.02 -50.91 41.71
N ARG A 111 -6.76 -52.02 41.61
CA ARG A 111 -6.51 -53.15 40.70
C ARG A 111 -5.15 -53.84 40.91
N GLN A 112 -4.61 -53.78 42.12
CA GLN A 112 -3.37 -54.45 42.54
C GLN A 112 -3.67 -55.28 43.79
N ARG A 113 -2.95 -56.40 43.95
CA ARG A 113 -3.11 -57.31 45.09
C ARG A 113 -2.01 -57.08 46.11
N TYR A 114 -2.39 -57.03 47.38
CA TYR A 114 -1.48 -56.81 48.51
C TYR A 114 -1.73 -57.83 49.60
N ARG A 115 -0.70 -58.18 50.37
CA ARG A 115 -0.84 -59.12 51.50
C ARG A 115 -1.71 -58.50 52.60
N ARG A 116 -2.84 -59.15 52.94
CA ARG A 116 -3.89 -58.55 53.79
C ARG A 116 -3.36 -58.08 55.14
N SER A 117 -2.60 -58.95 55.83
CA SER A 117 -2.06 -58.69 57.17
C SER A 117 -1.16 -57.45 57.28
N GLN A 118 -0.58 -56.99 56.17
CA GLN A 118 0.33 -55.85 56.12
C GLN A 118 -0.30 -54.62 55.46
N ALA A 119 -1.26 -54.82 54.53
CA ALA A 119 -1.79 -53.76 53.68
C ALA A 119 -3.17 -53.23 54.09
N GLU A 120 -4.01 -54.01 54.79
CA GLU A 120 -5.40 -53.63 55.06
C GLU A 120 -5.52 -52.31 55.86
N GLY A 121 -4.68 -52.13 56.89
CA GLY A 121 -4.61 -50.87 57.64
C GLY A 121 -4.06 -49.69 56.83
N LEU A 122 -3.14 -49.94 55.89
CA LEU A 122 -2.60 -48.91 55.00
C LEU A 122 -3.62 -48.49 53.94
N ILE A 123 -4.39 -49.43 53.39
CA ILE A 123 -5.47 -49.17 52.43
C ILE A 123 -6.57 -48.32 53.09
N ASN A 124 -6.98 -48.65 54.31
CA ASN A 124 -7.95 -47.84 55.05
C ASN A 124 -7.47 -46.40 55.28
N LYS A 125 -6.16 -46.19 55.51
CA LYS A 125 -5.56 -44.86 55.61
C LYS A 125 -5.53 -44.16 54.25
N ALA A 126 -5.16 -44.86 53.17
CA ALA A 126 -5.15 -44.33 51.81
C ALA A 126 -6.54 -43.81 51.42
N VAL A 127 -7.59 -44.63 51.59
CA VAL A 127 -8.98 -44.23 51.27
C VAL A 127 -9.40 -42.99 52.06
N LYS A 128 -9.02 -42.88 53.33
CA LYS A 128 -9.32 -41.68 54.14
C LYS A 128 -8.62 -40.42 53.60
N VAL A 129 -7.35 -40.55 53.19
CA VAL A 129 -6.58 -39.43 52.62
C VAL A 129 -7.13 -39.05 51.24
N GLU A 130 -7.52 -40.03 50.41
CA GLU A 130 -8.17 -39.79 49.12
C GLU A 130 -9.48 -39.01 49.26
N ASN A 131 -10.36 -39.44 50.16
CA ASN A 131 -11.61 -38.71 50.43
C ASN A 131 -11.36 -37.28 50.94
N ALA A 132 -10.33 -37.09 51.79
CA ALA A 132 -9.96 -35.75 52.26
C ALA A 132 -9.42 -34.86 51.13
N ILE A 133 -8.61 -35.43 50.21
CA ILE A 133 -8.14 -34.72 49.01
C ILE A 133 -9.34 -34.33 48.12
N GLU A 134 -10.28 -35.25 47.89
CA GLU A 134 -11.49 -34.96 47.10
C GLU A 134 -12.31 -33.84 47.74
N GLU A 135 -12.54 -33.88 49.06
CA GLU A 135 -13.27 -32.83 49.77
C GLU A 135 -12.58 -31.46 49.61
N VAL A 136 -11.25 -31.40 49.74
CA VAL A 136 -10.48 -30.16 49.53
C VAL A 136 -10.61 -29.68 48.09
N LEU A 137 -10.53 -30.57 47.11
CA LEU A 137 -10.69 -30.24 45.70
C LEU A 137 -12.08 -29.68 45.37
N THR A 138 -13.15 -30.12 46.05
CA THR A 138 -14.49 -29.52 45.87
C THR A 138 -14.53 -28.03 46.23
N LYS A 139 -13.63 -27.59 47.10
CA LYS A 139 -13.49 -26.19 47.56
C LYS A 139 -12.47 -25.40 46.73
N LYS A 140 -11.83 -26.01 45.72
CA LYS A 140 -10.81 -25.35 44.90
C LYS A 140 -11.43 -24.19 44.10
N PRO A 141 -10.91 -22.95 44.21
CA PRO A 141 -11.41 -21.83 43.43
C PRO A 141 -11.11 -22.04 41.93
N LYS A 142 -11.88 -21.35 41.08
CA LYS A 142 -11.65 -21.38 39.63
C LYS A 142 -10.47 -20.47 39.28
N PHE A 143 -9.56 -20.99 38.46
CA PHE A 143 -8.39 -20.28 37.93
C PHE A 143 -8.54 -20.07 36.42
N PRO A 144 -9.22 -18.99 35.96
CA PRO A 144 -9.53 -18.81 34.55
C PRO A 144 -8.26 -18.52 33.73
N ARG A 145 -8.20 -19.05 32.51
CA ARG A 145 -7.12 -18.74 31.55
C ARG A 145 -7.64 -17.81 30.47
N TYR A 146 -6.90 -16.72 30.24
CA TYR A 146 -7.24 -15.76 29.21
C TYR A 146 -6.62 -16.16 27.86
N PRO A 147 -7.39 -16.19 26.76
CA PRO A 147 -6.88 -16.54 25.45
C PRO A 147 -6.02 -15.42 24.86
N LYS A 148 -4.98 -15.79 24.12
CA LYS A 148 -4.18 -14.86 23.32
C LYS A 148 -4.95 -14.47 22.05
N LYS A 149 -4.72 -13.24 21.57
CA LYS A 149 -5.21 -12.77 20.27
C LYS A 149 -4.38 -13.37 19.14
N GLN A 150 -5.03 -13.65 18.02
CA GLN A 150 -4.38 -14.11 16.80
C GLN A 150 -3.49 -13.01 16.21
N TRP A 151 -2.30 -13.40 15.73
CA TRP A 151 -1.36 -12.49 15.07
C TRP A 151 -1.88 -12.00 13.72
N PRO A 152 -1.67 -10.72 13.37
CA PRO A 152 -2.05 -10.20 12.07
C PRO A 152 -1.26 -10.88 10.94
N LYS A 153 -1.83 -10.89 9.73
CA LYS A 153 -1.18 -11.49 8.56
C LYS A 153 -0.30 -10.46 7.86
N MET A 154 0.97 -10.80 7.67
CA MET A 154 1.91 -9.94 6.95
C MET A 154 1.44 -9.69 5.50
N PRO A 155 1.39 -8.42 5.05
CA PRO A 155 1.11 -8.09 3.66
C PRO A 155 2.12 -8.74 2.72
N ARG A 156 1.65 -9.23 1.57
CA ARG A 156 2.55 -9.80 0.55
C ARG A 156 3.41 -8.69 -0.04
N GLY A 157 4.73 -8.86 0.01
CA GLY A 157 5.72 -7.98 -0.62
C GLY A 157 5.81 -8.11 -2.14
N GLU A 158 4.86 -8.78 -2.78
CA GLU A 158 4.80 -9.00 -4.21
C GLU A 158 3.37 -8.89 -4.74
N THR A 159 3.24 -8.54 -6.03
CA THR A 159 1.97 -8.51 -6.74
C THR A 159 2.16 -8.86 -8.22
N ASN A 160 1.09 -9.24 -8.90
CA ASN A 160 1.09 -9.44 -10.34
C ASN A 160 0.41 -8.24 -11.02
N LEU A 161 1.09 -7.59 -11.96
CA LEU A 161 0.54 -6.48 -12.74
C LEU A 161 0.60 -6.79 -14.22
N THR A 162 -0.40 -6.33 -14.96
CA THR A 162 -0.33 -6.27 -16.43
C THR A 162 0.40 -5.00 -16.84
N ILE A 163 1.55 -5.14 -17.51
CA ILE A 163 2.43 -4.07 -18.00
C ILE A 163 2.62 -4.31 -19.50
N GLY A 164 2.35 -3.30 -20.34
CA GLY A 164 2.48 -3.45 -21.80
C GLY A 164 1.68 -4.63 -22.40
N GLY A 165 0.62 -5.09 -21.72
CA GLY A 165 -0.18 -6.26 -22.13
C GLY A 165 0.29 -7.61 -21.56
N ALA A 166 1.48 -7.69 -20.97
CA ALA A 166 2.01 -8.91 -20.34
C ALA A 166 1.79 -8.90 -18.83
N LYS A 167 1.45 -10.06 -18.24
CA LYS A 167 1.45 -10.22 -16.77
C LYS A 167 2.88 -10.38 -16.28
N ILE A 168 3.27 -9.54 -15.32
CA ILE A 168 4.60 -9.53 -14.72
C ILE A 168 4.43 -9.55 -13.20
N LYS A 169 5.27 -10.34 -12.52
CA LYS A 169 5.39 -10.36 -11.06
C LYS A 169 6.34 -9.25 -10.62
N LEU A 170 5.88 -8.42 -9.69
CA LEU A 170 6.57 -7.28 -9.15
C LEU A 170 6.83 -7.52 -7.66
N HIS A 171 8.08 -7.32 -7.22
CA HIS A 171 8.47 -7.40 -5.82
C HIS A 171 8.73 -5.98 -5.29
N PHE A 172 7.96 -5.53 -4.32
CA PHE A 172 8.04 -4.15 -3.83
C PHE A 172 9.38 -3.86 -3.14
N ARG A 173 9.99 -4.85 -2.49
CA ARG A 173 11.30 -4.69 -1.85
C ARG A 173 12.45 -4.39 -2.81
N GLU A 174 12.27 -4.68 -4.10
CA GLU A 174 13.28 -4.47 -5.14
C GLU A 174 13.05 -3.17 -5.92
N ILE A 175 11.99 -2.43 -5.60
CA ILE A 175 11.69 -1.15 -6.24
C ILE A 175 12.24 -0.05 -5.38
N ASN A 176 13.17 0.71 -5.94
CA ASN A 176 13.57 1.99 -5.37
C ASN A 176 12.50 3.05 -5.69
N ARG A 177 11.93 3.63 -4.63
CA ARG A 177 10.86 4.62 -4.72
C ARG A 177 11.31 5.90 -5.44
N GLU A 178 12.53 6.35 -5.16
CA GLU A 178 13.11 7.56 -5.76
C GLU A 178 13.36 7.35 -7.26
N GLU A 179 13.92 6.19 -7.63
CA GLU A 179 14.12 5.84 -9.04
C GLU A 179 12.78 5.80 -9.80
N LEU A 180 11.74 5.21 -9.20
CA LEU A 180 10.41 5.18 -9.80
C LEU A 180 9.86 6.60 -10.03
N ASP A 181 10.00 7.50 -9.05
CA ASP A 181 9.53 8.88 -9.16
C ASP A 181 10.32 9.66 -10.23
N GLN A 182 11.63 9.46 -10.30
CA GLN A 182 12.46 10.02 -11.35
C GLN A 182 12.04 9.54 -12.74
N LEU A 183 11.80 8.24 -12.90
CA LEU A 183 11.34 7.66 -14.17
C LEU A 183 9.98 8.21 -14.60
N ILE A 184 9.05 8.40 -13.66
CA ILE A 184 7.74 9.01 -13.91
C ILE A 184 7.91 10.45 -14.38
N SER A 185 8.65 11.28 -13.64
CA SER A 185 8.90 12.69 -13.98
C SER A 185 9.55 12.83 -15.36
N GLN A 186 10.55 12.02 -15.67
CA GLN A 186 11.18 12.00 -16.99
C GLN A 186 10.20 11.59 -18.10
N ALA A 187 9.34 10.60 -17.85
CA ALA A 187 8.36 10.16 -18.83
C ALA A 187 7.25 11.20 -19.06
N GLU A 188 6.86 11.95 -18.03
CA GLU A 188 5.94 13.10 -18.14
C GLU A 188 6.54 14.24 -18.96
N SER A 189 7.82 14.58 -18.72
CA SER A 189 8.53 15.60 -19.52
C SER A 189 8.58 15.21 -20.99
N ARG A 190 9.02 13.98 -21.29
CA ARG A 190 9.07 13.45 -22.67
C ARG A 190 7.70 13.51 -23.35
N LYS A 191 6.63 13.09 -22.65
CA LYS A 191 5.26 13.15 -23.19
C LYS A 191 4.85 14.58 -23.53
N LYS A 192 5.15 15.54 -22.67
CA LYS A 192 4.85 16.96 -22.89
C LYS A 192 5.63 17.55 -24.07
N GLU A 193 6.91 17.18 -24.19
CA GLU A 193 7.74 17.55 -25.34
C GLU A 193 7.18 16.97 -26.65
N ASP A 194 6.80 15.69 -26.65
CA ASP A 194 6.23 15.01 -27.82
C ASP A 194 4.88 15.62 -28.22
N GLU A 195 4.01 15.92 -27.26
CA GLU A 195 2.75 16.64 -27.50
C GLU A 195 3.01 18.01 -28.14
N THR A 196 4.02 18.73 -27.66
CA THR A 196 4.42 20.03 -28.21
C THR A 196 4.93 19.90 -29.65
N LYS A 197 5.79 18.91 -29.92
CA LYS A 197 6.30 18.61 -31.27
C LYS A 197 5.18 18.22 -32.23
N VAL A 198 4.21 17.41 -31.78
CA VAL A 198 3.05 17.03 -32.60
C VAL A 198 2.23 18.25 -32.98
N VAL A 199 1.96 19.16 -32.05
CA VAL A 199 1.25 20.42 -32.35
C VAL A 199 2.03 21.26 -33.36
N GLU A 200 3.35 21.37 -33.21
CA GLU A 200 4.20 22.12 -34.12
C GLU A 200 4.22 21.51 -35.54
N LEU A 201 4.35 20.18 -35.65
CA LEU A 201 4.29 19.46 -36.92
C LEU A 201 2.92 19.65 -37.60
N GLN A 202 1.82 19.56 -36.85
CA GLN A 202 0.48 19.85 -37.37
C GLN A 202 0.36 21.28 -37.92
N ALA A 203 0.94 22.26 -37.23
CA ALA A 203 0.96 23.64 -37.69
C ALA A 203 1.72 23.79 -39.02
N ARG A 204 2.85 23.09 -39.18
CA ARG A 204 3.65 23.11 -40.43
C ARG A 204 2.89 22.48 -41.60
N LEU A 205 2.18 21.36 -41.37
CA LEU A 205 1.44 20.60 -42.38
C LEU A 205 0.16 21.30 -42.89
N ALA A 206 -0.33 22.36 -42.22
CA ALA A 206 -1.50 23.08 -42.68
C ALA A 206 -1.30 23.64 -44.11
N SER A 207 -2.19 23.24 -45.01
CA SER A 207 -2.09 23.47 -46.46
C SER A 207 -2.91 24.66 -46.94
N SER A 208 -3.92 25.08 -46.14
CA SER A 208 -4.79 26.21 -46.46
C SER A 208 -4.92 27.19 -45.30
N GLU A 209 -5.23 28.46 -45.60
CA GLU A 209 -5.49 29.47 -44.56
C GLU A 209 -6.62 29.06 -43.62
N LYS A 210 -7.64 28.38 -44.16
CA LYS A 210 -8.79 27.88 -43.38
C LYS A 210 -8.35 26.87 -42.33
N GLU A 211 -7.42 25.99 -42.67
CA GLU A 211 -6.83 25.03 -41.73
C GLU A 211 -5.99 25.73 -40.66
N VAL A 212 -5.15 26.69 -41.05
CA VAL A 212 -4.35 27.48 -40.11
C VAL A 212 -5.27 28.21 -39.11
N ARG A 213 -6.33 28.89 -39.58
CA ARG A 213 -7.31 29.54 -38.70
C ARG A 213 -8.03 28.55 -37.78
N LYS A 214 -8.39 27.37 -38.29
CA LYS A 214 -9.01 26.32 -37.47
C LYS A 214 -8.08 25.84 -36.36
N GLN A 215 -6.78 25.69 -36.63
CA GLN A 215 -5.78 25.32 -35.64
C GLN A 215 -5.61 26.40 -34.56
N ALA A 216 -5.61 27.68 -34.94
CA ALA A 216 -5.48 28.81 -34.01
C ALA A 216 -6.55 28.79 -32.91
N ARG A 217 -7.79 28.40 -33.22
CA ARG A 217 -8.90 28.35 -32.25
C ARG A 217 -8.58 27.56 -30.99
N LYS A 218 -7.75 26.51 -31.09
CA LYS A 218 -7.34 25.69 -29.94
C LYS A 218 -6.55 26.50 -28.90
N PHE A 219 -5.85 27.55 -29.32
CA PHE A 219 -5.07 28.40 -28.43
C PHE A 219 -5.94 29.37 -27.63
N ARG A 220 -7.26 29.47 -27.87
CA ARG A 220 -8.13 30.38 -27.09
C ARG A 220 -8.10 30.09 -25.60
N GLN A 221 -7.88 28.82 -25.22
CA GLN A 221 -7.70 28.39 -23.83
C GLN A 221 -6.45 28.99 -23.15
N ASP A 222 -5.48 29.49 -23.93
CA ASP A 222 -4.23 30.06 -23.42
C ASP A 222 -4.35 31.55 -23.07
N LEU A 223 -5.52 32.20 -23.26
CA LEU A 223 -5.70 33.62 -22.92
C LEU A 223 -5.32 33.90 -21.46
N HIS A 224 -5.79 33.08 -20.53
CA HIS A 224 -5.52 33.30 -19.10
C HIS A 224 -4.01 33.29 -18.80
N LYS A 225 -3.24 32.45 -19.50
CA LYS A 225 -1.77 32.40 -19.35
C LYS A 225 -1.12 33.70 -19.80
N GLN A 226 -1.61 34.31 -20.88
CA GLN A 226 -1.12 35.62 -21.31
C GLN A 226 -1.51 36.71 -20.30
N LEU A 227 -2.78 36.75 -19.86
CA LEU A 227 -3.26 37.76 -18.92
C LEU A 227 -2.55 37.72 -17.56
N GLN A 228 -2.12 36.54 -17.10
CA GLN A 228 -1.29 36.39 -15.90
C GLN A 228 0.08 37.05 -16.03
N VAL A 229 0.64 37.12 -17.24
CA VAL A 229 1.92 37.78 -17.51
C VAL A 229 1.71 39.26 -17.82
N MET A 230 0.67 39.57 -18.59
CA MET A 230 0.34 40.92 -19.05
C MET A 230 -1.16 41.04 -19.33
N ALA A 231 -1.86 41.82 -18.50
CA ALA A 231 -3.30 42.09 -18.61
C ALA A 231 -3.64 43.28 -19.53
N VAL A 232 -2.73 43.65 -20.42
CA VAL A 232 -2.89 44.72 -21.40
C VAL A 232 -2.60 44.20 -22.81
N CYS A 233 -3.14 44.88 -23.82
CA CYS A 233 -2.91 44.59 -25.22
C CYS A 233 -1.42 44.79 -25.54
N PRO A 234 -0.71 43.78 -26.03
CA PRO A 234 0.72 43.87 -26.33
C PRO A 234 1.07 44.94 -27.39
N TYR A 235 0.10 45.36 -28.21
CA TYR A 235 0.28 46.34 -29.27
C TYR A 235 -0.04 47.79 -28.89
N CYS A 236 -0.88 48.02 -27.87
CA CYS A 236 -1.33 49.38 -27.53
C CYS A 236 -1.43 49.68 -26.04
N ASN A 237 -1.14 48.72 -25.17
CA ASN A 237 -1.29 48.82 -23.71
C ASN A 237 -2.72 49.04 -23.20
N GLY A 238 -3.73 48.99 -24.07
CA GLY A 238 -5.14 49.03 -23.66
C GLY A 238 -5.51 47.82 -22.81
N VAL A 239 -6.47 47.96 -21.89
CA VAL A 239 -6.91 46.87 -21.00
C VAL A 239 -7.37 45.66 -21.83
N LEU A 240 -6.86 44.48 -21.49
CA LEU A 240 -7.21 43.23 -22.15
C LEU A 240 -7.90 42.29 -21.16
N ASN A 241 -9.04 41.72 -21.57
CA ASN A 241 -9.84 40.77 -20.79
C ASN A 241 -10.49 39.73 -21.71
N ASP A 242 -11.22 38.78 -21.14
CA ASP A 242 -11.82 37.70 -21.94
C ASP A 242 -12.82 38.17 -22.98
N GLY A 243 -13.54 39.27 -22.70
CA GLY A 243 -14.57 39.83 -23.59
C GLY A 243 -14.03 40.63 -24.78
N ASN A 244 -12.81 41.16 -24.69
CA ASN A 244 -12.21 41.98 -25.76
C ASN A 244 -10.94 41.41 -26.38
N ALA A 245 -10.49 40.23 -25.94
CA ALA A 245 -9.29 39.58 -26.46
C ALA A 245 -9.58 38.80 -27.75
N HIS A 246 -8.87 39.19 -28.80
CA HIS A 246 -8.82 38.53 -30.10
C HIS A 246 -7.47 37.85 -30.31
N LEU A 247 -7.49 36.70 -30.97
CA LEU A 247 -6.29 35.95 -31.28
C LEU A 247 -5.74 36.39 -32.64
N ASP A 248 -4.55 36.98 -32.64
CA ASP A 248 -3.83 37.47 -33.81
C ASP A 248 -2.62 36.59 -34.16
N HIS A 249 -2.26 36.56 -35.45
CA HIS A 249 -1.04 35.95 -35.97
C HIS A 249 0.00 37.04 -36.23
N ILE A 250 1.04 37.12 -35.40
CA ILE A 250 2.10 38.14 -35.49
C ILE A 250 2.65 38.23 -36.92
N TYR A 251 3.06 37.09 -37.48
CA TYR A 251 3.25 36.90 -38.90
C TYR A 251 1.95 36.39 -39.55
N PRO A 252 1.32 37.19 -40.43
CA PRO A 252 -0.04 36.93 -40.90
C PRO A 252 -0.14 35.68 -41.77
N ILE A 253 -1.29 35.00 -41.70
CA ILE A 253 -1.56 33.75 -42.43
C ILE A 253 -1.38 33.92 -43.94
N SER A 254 -1.86 35.04 -44.49
CA SER A 254 -1.79 35.33 -45.93
C SER A 254 -0.36 35.51 -46.46
N LYS A 255 0.64 35.58 -45.57
CA LYS A 255 2.06 35.62 -45.91
C LYS A 255 2.79 34.33 -45.55
N GLY A 256 2.07 33.29 -45.13
CA GLY A 256 2.64 31.99 -44.73
C GLY A 256 2.70 31.75 -43.22
N GLY A 257 2.12 32.64 -42.42
CA GLY A 257 2.04 32.49 -40.96
C GLY A 257 1.37 31.20 -40.52
N LYS A 258 2.02 30.50 -39.59
CA LYS A 258 1.52 29.24 -39.01
C LYS A 258 0.91 29.47 -37.63
N SER A 259 -0.01 28.60 -37.24
CA SER A 259 -0.66 28.65 -35.92
C SER A 259 0.19 27.95 -34.86
N THR A 260 1.29 28.58 -34.48
CA THR A 260 2.18 28.11 -33.41
C THR A 260 2.04 29.00 -32.17
N ALA A 261 2.37 28.47 -30.99
CA ALA A 261 2.32 29.22 -29.73
C ALA A 261 3.15 30.52 -29.77
N LYS A 262 4.20 30.53 -30.59
CA LYS A 262 5.12 31.65 -30.74
C LYS A 262 4.65 32.72 -31.71
N ASN A 263 3.86 32.34 -32.73
CA ASN A 263 3.32 33.27 -33.73
C ASN A 263 1.91 33.79 -33.36
N LEU A 264 1.27 33.21 -32.35
CA LEU A 264 -0.08 33.57 -31.91
C LEU A 264 -0.03 34.46 -30.66
N ILE A 265 -0.86 35.51 -30.62
CA ILE A 265 -0.93 36.44 -29.50
C ILE A 265 -2.36 36.95 -29.28
N PHE A 266 -2.73 37.26 -28.03
CA PHE A 266 -3.99 37.94 -27.74
C PHE A 266 -3.82 39.45 -27.74
N VAL A 267 -4.69 40.15 -28.45
CA VAL A 267 -4.70 41.61 -28.62
C VAL A 267 -6.13 42.14 -28.55
N CYS A 268 -6.31 43.45 -28.37
CA CYS A 268 -7.66 44.04 -28.40
C CYS A 268 -8.27 44.00 -29.80
N ALA A 269 -9.59 44.13 -29.89
CA ALA A 269 -10.35 44.13 -31.13
C ALA A 269 -9.83 45.17 -32.14
N GLU A 270 -9.57 46.39 -31.69
CA GLU A 270 -9.06 47.50 -32.50
C GLU A 270 -7.72 47.14 -33.15
N CYS A 271 -6.73 46.74 -32.35
CA CYS A 271 -5.41 46.39 -32.88
C CYS A 271 -5.45 45.16 -33.81
N ASN A 272 -6.30 44.17 -33.51
CA ASN A 272 -6.49 43.01 -34.37
C ASN A 272 -7.05 43.41 -35.74
N GLN A 273 -8.05 44.29 -35.75
CA GLN A 273 -8.69 44.77 -36.98
C GLN A 273 -7.76 45.69 -37.79
N ASP A 274 -7.03 46.59 -37.12
CA ASP A 274 -6.04 47.48 -37.72
C ASP A 274 -4.89 46.70 -38.37
N LYS A 275 -4.36 45.70 -37.66
CA LYS A 275 -3.27 44.87 -38.17
C LYS A 275 -3.71 44.02 -39.35
N SER A 276 -4.87 43.37 -39.28
CA SER A 276 -5.43 42.57 -40.38
C SER A 276 -4.38 41.61 -40.99
N ASN A 277 -4.00 41.81 -42.26
CA ASN A 277 -3.01 41.01 -42.99
C ASN A 277 -1.62 41.66 -43.07
N LEU A 278 -1.37 42.73 -42.33
CA LEU A 278 -0.07 43.40 -42.27
C LEU A 278 0.94 42.53 -41.52
N THR A 279 2.21 42.60 -41.93
CA THR A 279 3.31 42.13 -41.07
C THR A 279 3.41 43.04 -39.86
N LEU A 280 3.97 42.54 -38.75
CA LEU A 280 4.15 43.34 -37.53
C LEU A 280 4.78 44.71 -37.85
N ARG A 281 5.94 44.74 -38.51
CA ARG A 281 6.60 46.00 -38.90
C ARG A 281 5.71 46.96 -39.69
N ALA A 282 4.94 46.45 -40.67
CA ALA A 282 4.07 47.29 -41.47
C ALA A 282 2.89 47.86 -40.65
N PHE A 283 2.36 47.08 -39.71
CA PHE A 283 1.36 47.54 -38.76
C PHE A 283 1.92 48.62 -37.81
N LEU A 284 3.11 48.40 -37.23
CA LEU A 284 3.74 49.36 -36.32
C LEU A 284 3.97 50.72 -37.00
N LEU A 285 4.51 50.71 -38.23
CA LEU A 285 4.75 51.93 -39.00
C LEU A 285 3.45 52.62 -39.41
N ARG A 286 2.45 51.88 -39.88
CA ARG A 286 1.19 52.46 -40.38
C ARG A 286 0.36 53.11 -39.28
N PHE A 287 0.36 52.52 -38.08
CA PHE A 287 -0.46 52.97 -36.96
C PHE A 287 0.37 53.68 -35.88
N LEU A 288 1.60 54.09 -36.21
CA LEU A 288 2.53 54.84 -35.35
C LEU A 288 2.65 54.26 -33.94
N LYS A 289 2.78 52.92 -33.86
CA LYS A 289 2.95 52.22 -32.58
C LYS A 289 4.40 52.33 -32.12
N ASP A 290 4.61 52.36 -30.80
CA ASP A 290 5.94 52.29 -30.20
C ASP A 290 6.55 50.90 -30.44
N GLU A 291 7.50 50.83 -31.36
CA GLU A 291 8.16 49.59 -31.76
C GLU A 291 8.90 48.94 -30.59
N GLN A 292 9.62 49.73 -29.78
CA GLN A 292 10.42 49.19 -28.68
C GLN A 292 9.54 48.64 -27.56
N ALA A 293 8.43 49.32 -27.24
CA ALA A 293 7.46 48.83 -26.28
C ALA A 293 6.84 47.50 -26.76
N VAL A 294 6.39 47.44 -28.02
CA VAL A 294 5.79 46.22 -28.59
C VAL A 294 6.78 45.06 -28.55
N TYR A 295 8.03 45.25 -28.98
CA TYR A 295 9.05 44.20 -28.94
C TYR A 295 9.31 43.71 -27.51
N SER A 296 9.40 44.62 -26.55
CA SER A 296 9.55 44.26 -25.13
C SER A 296 8.39 43.39 -24.62
N HIS A 297 7.15 43.69 -25.04
CA HIS A 297 5.99 42.87 -24.68
C HIS A 297 6.03 41.49 -25.35
N LEU A 298 6.44 41.42 -26.61
CA LEU A 298 6.54 40.16 -27.35
C LEU A 298 7.64 39.26 -26.78
N GLU A 299 8.77 39.83 -26.35
CA GLU A 299 9.84 39.11 -25.62
C GLU A 299 9.34 38.58 -24.27
N LEU A 300 8.65 39.42 -23.49
CA LEU A 300 8.04 39.02 -22.21
C LEU A 300 7.07 37.83 -22.39
N LEU A 301 6.31 37.85 -23.49
CA LEU A 301 5.36 36.79 -23.86
C LEU A 301 6.00 35.63 -24.64
N LYS A 302 7.33 35.65 -24.84
CA LYS A 302 8.12 34.61 -25.52
C LYS A 302 7.61 34.31 -26.93
N LYS A 303 7.33 35.35 -27.70
CA LYS A 303 6.86 35.29 -29.09
C LYS A 303 8.02 35.44 -30.08
N ASP A 304 7.86 34.87 -31.27
CA ASP A 304 8.78 35.10 -32.40
C ASP A 304 8.19 36.23 -33.25
N PHE A 305 8.99 37.23 -33.62
CA PHE A 305 8.54 38.41 -34.37
C PHE A 305 9.62 39.05 -35.23
#